data_AF-A0A815RGE8-F1
#
_entry.id   AF-A0A815RGE8-F1
#
_cell.length_a   1.000
_cell.length_b   1.000
_cell.length_c   1.000
_cell.angle_alpha   90.00
_cell.angle_beta   90.00
_cell.angle_gamma   90.00
#
_symmetry.space_group_name_H-M   'P 1'
#
loop_
_entity.id
_entity.type
_entity.pdbx_description
1 polymer ?
#
loop_
_entity_poly.entity_id
_entity_poly.type
_entity_poly.pdbx_seq_one_letter_code
_entity_poly.pdbx_strand_id
1 'polypeptide(L)'
;MSNTQVKEARVRAEIAEKERIENEKRLAEERAIVAKEINELRRRELSEFYEFILPRQDEAHDLREKQREEFKWKRVMQCDGTPDPSSLLEINTFISLWRDEQQRINVEYTMKQTNLVLSLIKELYHVINSISKDSPENERIPIYKNTIHELEDTLHYKWRQTAHSIMLKATDLQDFETNNFQYIAENENVALCIWANLSHNPRIKGYFYEKFGFGFDLPKPLSLANIAIVGFFLKYDYYSERSLLAKCRVRTNEYSYDPIPEPLVDETVKPVAAEVVEEEPIDPSLPADIRKLMEQSRRREKEAAAAAAAATAEAEAKAAKEAAEQAALQNADEAKDEDDVPQNALNRKKSIRDGKLISF
;
A
#
# COMPACT_ATOMS: atom_id res chain seq x y z
N MET A 1 72.69 23.46 8.62
CA MET A 1 71.83 23.02 7.50
C MET A 1 71.44 24.25 6.71
N SER A 2 71.79 24.30 5.42
CA SER A 2 71.88 25.56 4.66
C SER A 2 70.50 26.09 4.24
N ASN A 3 70.30 27.40 4.35
CA ASN A 3 69.12 28.16 3.88
C ASN A 3 68.77 27.90 2.40
N THR A 4 69.72 27.38 1.61
CA THR A 4 69.52 26.95 0.21
C THR A 4 68.69 25.67 0.10
N GLN A 5 68.90 24.68 0.98
CA GLN A 5 68.15 23.42 0.96
C GLN A 5 66.68 23.61 1.36
N VAL A 6 66.39 24.54 2.27
CA VAL A 6 65.03 24.90 2.69
C VAL A 6 64.27 25.65 1.58
N LYS A 7 64.96 26.51 0.83
CA LYS A 7 64.36 27.25 -0.31
C LYS A 7 64.09 26.33 -1.50
N GLU A 8 65.01 25.41 -1.81
CA GLU A 8 64.80 24.40 -2.87
C GLU A 8 63.68 23.42 -2.49
N ALA A 9 63.57 23.05 -1.21
CA ALA A 9 62.45 22.23 -0.71
C ALA A 9 61.10 22.96 -0.81
N ARG A 10 61.03 24.27 -0.52
CA ARG A 10 59.80 25.07 -0.69
C ARG A 10 59.37 25.20 -2.16
N VAL A 11 60.32 25.41 -3.07
CA VAL A 11 60.02 25.51 -4.51
C VAL A 11 59.56 24.16 -5.06
N ARG A 12 60.16 23.04 -4.63
CA ARG A 12 59.70 21.69 -5.01
C ARG A 12 58.32 21.36 -4.44
N ALA A 13 58.03 21.77 -3.21
CA ALA A 13 56.71 21.60 -2.61
C ALA A 13 55.63 22.43 -3.34
N GLU A 14 55.96 23.65 -3.77
CA GLU A 14 55.03 24.51 -4.54
C GLU A 14 54.77 23.97 -5.96
N ILE A 15 55.77 23.38 -6.61
CA ILE A 15 55.62 22.71 -7.91
C ILE A 15 54.79 21.43 -7.75
N ALA A 16 55.06 20.62 -6.73
CA ALA A 16 54.30 19.40 -6.45
C ALA A 16 52.83 19.69 -6.10
N GLU A 17 52.54 20.76 -5.36
CA GLU A 17 51.17 21.15 -5.03
C GLU A 17 50.40 21.64 -6.27
N LYS A 18 51.06 22.40 -7.16
CA LYS A 18 50.49 22.80 -8.45
C LYS A 18 50.20 21.59 -9.34
N GLU A 19 51.10 20.61 -9.38
CA GLU A 19 50.89 19.36 -10.12
C GLU A 19 49.75 18.52 -9.51
N ARG A 20 49.55 18.51 -8.19
CA ARG A 20 48.41 17.85 -7.56
C ARG A 20 47.08 18.51 -7.93
N ILE A 21 47.01 19.83 -7.85
CA ILE A 21 45.80 20.60 -8.20
C ILE A 21 45.48 20.43 -9.70
N GLU A 22 46.48 20.43 -10.57
CA GLU A 22 46.28 20.24 -12.02
C GLU A 22 45.82 18.80 -12.33
N ASN A 23 46.38 17.79 -11.67
CA ASN A 23 45.91 16.41 -11.79
C ASN A 23 44.49 16.22 -11.24
N GLU A 24 44.13 16.89 -10.15
CA GLU A 24 42.78 16.85 -9.57
C GLU A 24 41.75 17.51 -10.49
N LYS A 25 42.08 18.67 -11.07
CA LYS A 25 41.23 19.33 -12.09
C LYS A 25 41.02 18.44 -13.31
N ARG A 26 42.08 17.82 -13.82
CA ARG A 26 41.97 16.89 -14.95
C ARG A 26 41.09 15.68 -14.62
N LEU A 27 41.24 15.10 -13.43
CA LEU A 27 40.40 13.99 -12.98
C LEU A 27 38.94 14.41 -12.78
N ALA A 28 38.68 15.61 -12.28
CA ALA A 28 37.33 16.16 -12.14
C ALA A 28 36.67 16.41 -13.52
N GLU A 29 37.43 16.93 -14.48
CA GLU A 29 36.99 17.12 -15.87
C GLU A 29 36.66 15.78 -16.55
N GLU A 30 37.53 14.78 -16.40
CA GLU A 30 37.29 13.41 -16.90
C GLU A 30 36.03 12.79 -16.29
N ARG A 31 35.84 12.93 -14.97
CA ARG A 31 34.62 12.48 -14.28
C ARG A 31 33.36 13.21 -14.77
N ALA A 32 33.46 14.51 -15.03
CA ALA A 32 32.35 15.31 -15.53
C ALA A 32 31.96 14.88 -16.96
N ILE A 33 32.93 14.53 -17.81
CA ILE A 33 32.68 14.01 -19.16
C ILE A 33 31.97 12.65 -19.08
N VAL A 34 32.49 11.71 -18.28
CA VAL A 34 31.88 10.39 -18.10
C VAL A 34 30.46 10.51 -17.53
N ALA A 35 30.25 11.42 -16.57
CA ALA A 35 28.92 11.67 -16.01
C ALA A 35 27.94 12.22 -17.07
N LYS A 36 28.40 13.10 -17.97
CA LYS A 36 27.59 13.60 -19.09
C LYS A 36 27.22 12.47 -20.05
N GLU A 37 28.17 11.62 -20.42
CA GLU A 37 27.93 10.48 -21.31
C GLU A 37 26.93 9.47 -20.71
N ILE A 38 27.07 9.14 -19.42
CA ILE A 38 26.12 8.27 -18.71
C ILE A 38 24.72 8.91 -18.68
N ASN A 39 24.62 10.21 -18.43
CA ASN A 39 23.34 10.90 -18.39
C ASN A 39 22.69 10.99 -19.79
N GLU A 40 23.48 11.15 -20.85
CA GLU A 40 23.00 11.08 -22.23
C GLU A 40 22.49 9.68 -22.60
N LEU A 41 23.20 8.64 -22.19
CA LEU A 41 22.75 7.27 -22.38
C LEU A 41 21.44 7.00 -21.63
N ARG A 42 21.36 7.40 -20.36
CA ARG A 42 20.15 7.28 -19.55
C ARG A 42 18.97 8.06 -20.15
N ARG A 43 19.21 9.27 -20.67
CA ARG A 43 18.17 10.04 -21.36
C ARG A 43 17.66 9.31 -22.59
N ARG A 44 18.56 8.73 -23.41
CA ARG A 44 18.18 7.95 -24.59
C ARG A 44 17.38 6.71 -24.22
N GLU A 45 17.85 5.93 -23.25
CA GLU A 45 17.14 4.73 -22.76
C GLU A 45 15.76 5.07 -22.19
N LEU A 46 15.64 6.17 -21.44
CA LEU A 46 14.35 6.65 -20.93
C LEU A 46 13.44 7.12 -22.05
N SER A 47 13.96 7.84 -23.05
CA SER A 47 13.20 8.25 -24.23
C SER A 47 12.65 7.04 -24.98
N GLU A 48 13.48 6.05 -25.28
CA GLU A 48 13.05 4.80 -25.94
C GLU A 48 12.01 4.05 -25.10
N PHE A 49 12.19 4.01 -23.77
CA PHE A 49 11.23 3.40 -22.86
C PHE A 49 9.87 4.13 -22.87
N TYR A 50 9.86 5.46 -22.82
CA TYR A 50 8.63 6.25 -22.86
C TYR A 50 7.93 6.18 -24.22
N GLU A 51 8.68 6.22 -25.32
CA GLU A 51 8.15 5.98 -26.67
C GLU A 51 7.46 4.61 -26.78
N PHE A 52 7.97 3.61 -26.06
CA PHE A 52 7.36 2.30 -26.02
C PHE A 52 6.14 2.20 -25.07
N ILE A 53 6.21 2.76 -23.86
CA ILE A 53 5.21 2.56 -22.82
C ILE A 53 4.00 3.47 -22.97
N LEU A 54 4.19 4.76 -23.31
CA LEU A 54 3.09 5.73 -23.34
C LEU A 54 1.98 5.32 -24.32
N PRO A 55 2.27 4.92 -25.58
CA PRO A 55 1.21 4.50 -26.51
C PRO A 55 0.47 3.27 -26.02
N ARG A 56 1.16 2.33 -25.36
CA ARG A 56 0.53 1.11 -24.80
C ARG A 56 -0.36 1.43 -23.62
N GLN A 57 0.03 2.40 -22.81
CA GLN A 57 -0.78 2.88 -21.70
C GLN A 57 -2.06 3.54 -22.23
N ASP A 58 -1.94 4.37 -23.27
CA ASP A 58 -3.08 5.01 -23.94
C ASP A 58 -3.99 3.98 -24.62
N GLU A 59 -3.44 3.01 -25.36
CA GLU A 59 -4.19 1.90 -25.96
C GLU A 59 -4.94 1.08 -24.90
N ALA A 60 -4.27 0.78 -23.77
CA ALA A 60 -4.90 0.07 -22.66
C ALA A 60 -6.00 0.90 -21.99
N HIS A 61 -5.82 2.21 -21.89
CA HIS A 61 -6.83 3.13 -21.39
C HIS A 61 -8.06 3.17 -22.32
N ASP A 62 -7.85 3.37 -23.62
CA ASP A 62 -8.90 3.39 -24.64
C ASP A 62 -9.67 2.07 -24.69
N LEU A 63 -8.97 0.94 -24.55
CA LEU A 63 -9.63 -0.37 -24.52
C LEU A 63 -10.52 -0.51 -23.28
N ARG A 64 -10.08 -0.03 -22.11
CA ARG A 64 -10.91 -0.05 -20.89
C ARG A 64 -12.14 0.84 -21.02
N GLU A 65 -11.99 2.03 -21.60
CA GLU A 65 -13.13 2.93 -21.81
C GLU A 65 -14.12 2.35 -22.82
N LYS A 66 -13.65 1.77 -23.93
CA LYS A 66 -14.53 1.02 -24.87
C LYS A 66 -15.26 -0.12 -24.18
N GLN A 67 -14.58 -0.90 -23.35
CA GLN A 67 -15.23 -1.98 -22.59
C GLN A 67 -16.28 -1.44 -21.61
N ARG A 68 -16.02 -0.30 -20.96
CA ARG A 68 -16.96 0.37 -20.06
C ARG A 68 -18.20 0.85 -20.81
N GLU A 69 -18.02 1.47 -21.97
CA GLU A 69 -19.11 1.93 -22.85
C GLU A 69 -19.94 0.76 -23.37
N GLU A 70 -19.28 -0.30 -23.84
CA GLU A 70 -19.96 -1.52 -24.28
C GLU A 70 -20.76 -2.17 -23.14
N PHE A 71 -20.22 -2.19 -21.93
CA PHE A 71 -20.92 -2.71 -20.75
C PHE A 71 -22.17 -1.88 -20.45
N LYS A 72 -22.04 -0.54 -20.39
CA LYS A 72 -23.18 0.37 -20.21
C LYS A 72 -24.23 0.19 -21.29
N TRP A 73 -23.80 0.09 -22.55
CA TRP A 73 -24.70 -0.12 -23.69
C TRP A 73 -25.44 -1.46 -23.61
N LYS A 74 -24.72 -2.56 -23.34
CA LYS A 74 -25.32 -3.89 -23.14
C LYS A 74 -26.36 -3.85 -22.03
N ARG A 75 -26.08 -3.14 -20.93
CA ARG A 75 -27.02 -3.01 -19.82
C ARG A 75 -28.29 -2.26 -20.20
N VAL A 76 -28.14 -1.12 -20.86
CA VAL A 76 -29.29 -0.33 -21.37
C VAL A 76 -30.13 -1.16 -22.35
N MET A 77 -29.51 -2.01 -23.17
CA MET A 77 -30.20 -2.85 -24.16
C MET A 77 -30.96 -4.04 -23.56
N GLN A 78 -30.61 -4.51 -22.37
CA GLN A 78 -31.25 -5.69 -21.76
C GLN A 78 -32.72 -5.45 -21.37
N CYS A 79 -33.08 -4.24 -20.94
CA CYS A 79 -34.46 -3.84 -20.58
C CYS A 79 -35.23 -4.90 -19.76
N ASP A 80 -34.54 -5.63 -18.87
CA ASP A 80 -35.08 -6.80 -18.17
C ASP A 80 -35.76 -6.46 -16.83
N GLY A 81 -35.75 -5.18 -16.44
CA GLY A 81 -36.30 -4.69 -15.18
C GLY A 81 -35.46 -5.04 -13.95
N THR A 82 -34.22 -5.51 -14.15
CA THR A 82 -33.30 -5.80 -13.06
C THR A 82 -32.52 -4.53 -12.65
N PRO A 83 -32.08 -4.42 -11.38
CA PRO A 83 -31.45 -3.19 -10.88
C PRO A 83 -30.13 -2.87 -11.60
N ASP A 84 -29.91 -1.63 -12.06
CA ASP A 84 -28.64 -1.27 -12.70
C ASP A 84 -27.47 -1.29 -11.70
N PRO A 85 -26.39 -2.08 -11.93
CA PRO A 85 -25.19 -2.08 -11.08
C PRO A 85 -24.53 -0.70 -10.96
N SER A 86 -24.73 0.19 -11.93
CA SER A 86 -24.19 1.57 -11.89
C SER A 86 -24.99 2.48 -10.96
N SER A 87 -26.25 2.12 -10.69
CA SER A 87 -27.23 2.89 -9.91
C SER A 87 -27.38 2.32 -8.50
N LEU A 88 -26.60 2.85 -7.55
CA LEU A 88 -26.66 2.45 -6.13
C LEU A 88 -28.06 2.56 -5.52
N LEU A 89 -28.84 3.55 -5.97
CA LEU A 89 -30.21 3.75 -5.51
C LEU A 89 -31.09 2.54 -5.85
N GLU A 90 -31.06 2.07 -7.09
CA GLU A 90 -31.86 0.93 -7.54
C GLU A 90 -31.50 -0.34 -6.78
N ILE A 91 -30.21 -0.57 -6.55
CA ILE A 91 -29.73 -1.72 -5.79
C ILE A 91 -30.23 -1.65 -4.35
N ASN A 92 -30.11 -0.49 -3.69
CA ASN A 92 -30.57 -0.32 -2.31
C ASN A 92 -32.10 -0.47 -2.19
N THR A 93 -32.85 0.04 -3.17
CA THR A 93 -34.29 -0.18 -3.26
C THR A 93 -34.60 -1.67 -3.43
N PHE A 94 -33.90 -2.36 -4.31
CA PHE A 94 -34.04 -3.82 -4.50
C PHE A 94 -33.75 -4.59 -3.21
N ILE A 95 -32.64 -4.30 -2.52
CA ILE A 95 -32.27 -4.93 -1.24
C ILE A 95 -33.40 -4.74 -0.22
N SER A 96 -33.91 -3.51 -0.09
CA SER A 96 -34.95 -3.16 0.88
C SER A 96 -36.26 -3.88 0.58
N LEU A 97 -36.74 -3.79 -0.67
CA LEU A 97 -37.96 -4.45 -1.11
C LEU A 97 -37.86 -5.97 -0.93
N TRP A 98 -36.73 -6.55 -1.32
CA TRP A 98 -36.55 -7.99 -1.17
C TRP A 98 -36.52 -8.38 0.29
N ARG A 99 -35.81 -7.64 1.17
CA ARG A 99 -35.76 -7.89 2.61
C ARG A 99 -37.16 -7.91 3.23
N ASP A 100 -37.98 -6.92 2.90
CA ASP A 100 -39.35 -6.74 3.44
C ASP A 100 -40.37 -7.75 2.86
N GLU A 101 -40.06 -8.39 1.73
CA GLU A 101 -40.95 -9.37 1.12
C GLU A 101 -41.03 -10.66 1.95
N GLN A 102 -42.13 -10.82 2.70
CA GLN A 102 -42.39 -12.00 3.55
C GLN A 102 -43.31 -13.04 2.89
N GLN A 103 -44.09 -12.66 1.88
CA GLN A 103 -45.17 -13.50 1.34
C GLN A 103 -44.70 -14.53 0.31
N ARG A 104 -43.52 -14.35 -0.30
CA ARG A 104 -43.01 -15.19 -1.41
C ARG A 104 -41.87 -16.12 -1.00
N ILE A 105 -41.85 -16.59 0.24
CA ILE A 105 -40.80 -17.49 0.73
C ILE A 105 -41.04 -18.91 0.20
N ASN A 106 -40.57 -19.18 -1.02
CA ASN A 106 -40.55 -20.49 -1.66
C ASN A 106 -39.15 -20.71 -2.27
N VAL A 107 -38.66 -21.95 -2.21
CA VAL A 107 -37.42 -22.42 -2.84
C VAL A 107 -37.26 -21.94 -4.28
N GLU A 108 -38.27 -22.13 -5.14
CA GLU A 108 -38.15 -21.76 -6.56
C GLU A 108 -37.95 -20.24 -6.73
N TYR A 109 -38.68 -19.45 -5.94
CA TYR A 109 -38.54 -17.99 -5.94
C TYR A 109 -37.18 -17.56 -5.41
N THR A 110 -36.74 -18.12 -4.27
CA THR A 110 -35.44 -17.84 -3.68
C THR A 110 -34.31 -18.21 -4.64
N MET A 111 -34.42 -19.32 -5.37
CA MET A 111 -33.44 -19.69 -6.40
C MET A 111 -33.35 -18.68 -7.54
N LYS A 112 -34.49 -18.22 -8.07
CA LYS A 112 -34.50 -17.19 -9.14
C LYS A 112 -33.85 -15.89 -8.65
N GLN A 113 -34.22 -15.44 -7.45
CA GLN A 113 -33.62 -14.25 -6.85
C GLN A 113 -32.13 -14.42 -6.56
N THR A 114 -31.70 -15.62 -6.18
CA THR A 114 -30.27 -15.91 -5.97
C THR A 114 -29.46 -15.76 -7.24
N ASN A 115 -29.94 -16.30 -8.35
CA ASN A 115 -29.26 -16.16 -9.65
C ASN A 115 -29.18 -14.68 -10.08
N LEU A 116 -30.24 -13.91 -9.85
CA LEU A 116 -30.26 -12.48 -10.10
C LEU A 116 -29.21 -11.75 -9.24
N VAL A 117 -29.20 -11.98 -7.93
CA VAL A 117 -28.24 -11.36 -7.00
C VAL A 117 -26.80 -11.72 -7.36
N LEU A 118 -26.54 -12.97 -7.73
CA LEU A 118 -25.22 -13.41 -8.18
C LEU A 118 -24.78 -12.73 -9.47
N SER A 119 -25.69 -12.53 -10.43
CA SER A 119 -25.40 -11.75 -11.64
C SER A 119 -25.06 -10.30 -11.28
N LEU A 120 -25.86 -9.69 -10.40
CA LEU A 120 -25.67 -8.31 -9.96
C LEU A 120 -24.34 -8.12 -9.23
N ILE A 121 -23.96 -9.05 -8.36
CA ILE A 121 -22.65 -9.05 -7.68
C ILE A 121 -21.53 -9.11 -8.71
N LYS A 122 -21.61 -10.02 -9.69
CA LYS A 122 -20.61 -10.14 -10.76
C LYS A 122 -20.48 -8.85 -11.57
N GLU A 123 -21.60 -8.21 -11.89
CA GLU A 123 -21.63 -6.93 -12.59
C GLU A 123 -21.04 -5.79 -11.74
N LEU A 124 -21.32 -5.76 -10.44
CA LEU A 124 -20.71 -4.80 -9.52
C LEU A 124 -19.18 -4.95 -9.45
N TYR A 125 -18.65 -6.18 -9.41
CA TYR A 125 -17.20 -6.39 -9.51
C TYR A 125 -16.64 -5.90 -10.85
N HIS A 126 -17.36 -6.06 -11.95
CA HIS A 126 -16.95 -5.50 -13.23
C HIS A 126 -16.87 -3.96 -13.18
N VAL A 127 -17.87 -3.31 -12.59
CA VAL A 127 -17.86 -1.84 -12.37
C VAL A 127 -16.65 -1.44 -11.51
N ILE A 128 -16.42 -2.10 -10.38
CA ILE A 128 -15.28 -1.83 -9.50
C ILE A 128 -13.95 -1.97 -10.26
N ASN A 129 -13.77 -3.05 -11.01
CA ASN A 129 -12.54 -3.33 -11.75
C ASN A 129 -12.32 -2.38 -12.94
N SER A 130 -13.40 -1.76 -13.46
CA SER A 130 -13.31 -0.76 -14.52
C SER A 130 -12.84 0.61 -14.03
N ILE A 131 -12.97 0.92 -12.73
CA ILE A 131 -12.58 2.22 -12.17
C ILE A 131 -11.05 2.34 -12.14
N SER A 132 -10.52 3.38 -12.78
CA SER A 132 -9.10 3.70 -12.74
C SER A 132 -8.69 4.17 -11.34
N LYS A 133 -7.47 3.82 -10.90
CA LYS A 133 -6.95 4.22 -9.58
C LYS A 133 -6.82 5.74 -9.42
N ASP A 134 -6.54 6.43 -10.52
CA ASP A 134 -6.33 7.88 -10.57
C ASP A 134 -7.64 8.66 -10.78
N SER A 135 -8.77 7.96 -10.91
CA SER A 135 -10.09 8.58 -11.08
C SER A 135 -10.68 9.01 -9.72
N PRO A 136 -11.38 10.16 -9.65
CA PRO A 136 -12.15 10.53 -8.45
C PRO A 136 -13.24 9.50 -8.11
N GLU A 137 -13.66 8.68 -9.08
CA GLU A 137 -14.63 7.59 -8.85
C GLU A 137 -14.08 6.49 -7.93
N ASN A 138 -12.77 6.43 -7.71
CA ASN A 138 -12.14 5.47 -6.81
C ASN A 138 -12.68 5.58 -5.36
N GLU A 139 -13.15 6.77 -4.96
CA GLU A 139 -13.83 6.98 -3.68
C GLU A 139 -15.15 6.19 -3.54
N ARG A 140 -15.76 5.77 -4.66
CA ARG A 140 -17.00 4.99 -4.67
C ARG A 140 -16.77 3.50 -4.50
N ILE A 141 -15.55 2.98 -4.72
CA ILE A 141 -15.21 1.57 -4.54
C ILE A 141 -15.61 1.02 -3.16
N PRO A 142 -15.31 1.67 -2.02
CA PRO A 142 -15.75 1.17 -0.71
C PRO A 142 -17.27 1.08 -0.59
N ILE A 143 -18.01 2.00 -1.22
CA ILE A 143 -19.47 1.99 -1.23
C ILE A 143 -19.99 0.78 -2.01
N TYR A 144 -19.48 0.54 -3.22
CA TYR A 144 -19.85 -0.64 -4.01
C TYR A 144 -19.53 -1.95 -3.29
N LYS A 145 -18.37 -2.04 -2.62
CA LYS A 145 -18.03 -3.20 -1.80
C LYS A 145 -19.00 -3.41 -0.65
N ASN A 146 -19.41 -2.34 0.03
CA ASN A 146 -20.42 -2.44 1.09
C ASN A 146 -21.78 -2.90 0.54
N THR A 147 -22.20 -2.38 -0.62
CA THR A 147 -23.43 -2.82 -1.29
C THR A 147 -23.37 -4.30 -1.69
N ILE A 148 -22.22 -4.80 -2.16
CA ILE A 148 -22.01 -6.24 -2.40
C ILE A 148 -22.24 -7.03 -1.10
N HIS A 149 -21.65 -6.60 0.02
CA HIS A 149 -21.85 -7.28 1.29
C HIS A 149 -23.33 -7.29 1.74
N GLU A 150 -24.05 -6.20 1.52
CA GLU A 150 -25.48 -6.11 1.85
C GLU A 150 -26.34 -7.06 0.98
N LEU A 151 -25.99 -7.23 -0.29
CA LEU A 151 -26.63 -8.21 -1.19
C LEU A 151 -26.39 -9.64 -0.68
N GLU A 152 -25.14 -9.97 -0.32
CA GLU A 152 -24.75 -11.28 0.21
C GLU A 152 -25.48 -11.58 1.53
N ASP A 153 -25.51 -10.62 2.46
CA ASP A 153 -26.17 -10.80 3.76
C ASP A 153 -27.68 -11.00 3.58
N THR A 154 -28.29 -10.25 2.64
CA THR A 154 -29.71 -10.38 2.31
C THR A 154 -30.00 -11.73 1.65
N LEU A 155 -29.13 -12.21 0.76
CA LEU A 155 -29.21 -13.54 0.16
C LEU A 155 -29.19 -14.64 1.24
N HIS A 156 -28.21 -14.59 2.15
CA HIS A 156 -28.13 -15.55 3.25
C HIS A 156 -29.36 -15.49 4.16
N TYR A 157 -29.82 -14.28 4.49
CA TYR A 157 -31.03 -14.08 5.29
C TYR A 157 -32.27 -14.71 4.63
N LYS A 158 -32.41 -14.57 3.31
CA LYS A 158 -33.53 -15.14 2.56
C LYS A 158 -33.46 -16.66 2.50
N TRP A 159 -32.29 -17.24 2.27
CA TRP A 159 -32.12 -18.70 2.33
C TRP A 159 -32.40 -19.28 3.71
N ARG A 160 -32.02 -18.59 4.79
CA ARG A 160 -32.39 -19.01 6.16
C ARG A 160 -33.91 -19.01 6.37
N GLN A 161 -34.61 -17.98 5.89
CA GLN A 161 -36.07 -17.94 5.95
C GLN A 161 -36.72 -19.05 5.12
N THR A 162 -36.19 -19.31 3.93
CA THR A 162 -36.66 -20.40 3.07
C THR A 162 -36.45 -21.76 3.71
N ALA A 163 -35.26 -22.01 4.28
CA ALA A 163 -34.99 -23.22 5.05
C ALA A 163 -35.94 -23.36 6.25
N HIS A 164 -36.20 -22.27 6.97
CA HIS A 164 -37.17 -22.26 8.07
C HIS A 164 -38.59 -22.61 7.60
N SER A 165 -39.05 -22.02 6.50
CA SER A 165 -40.37 -22.32 5.92
C SER A 165 -40.52 -23.79 5.51
N ILE A 166 -39.46 -24.38 4.97
CA ILE A 166 -39.40 -25.82 4.65
C ILE A 166 -39.45 -26.66 5.93
N MET A 167 -38.68 -26.29 6.96
CA MET A 167 -38.64 -27.03 8.23
C MET A 167 -39.98 -27.01 8.97
N LEU A 168 -40.80 -25.96 8.81
CA LEU A 168 -42.17 -25.95 9.36
C LEU A 168 -43.06 -27.06 8.77
N LYS A 169 -42.70 -27.60 7.59
CA LYS A 169 -43.40 -28.71 6.92
C LYS A 169 -42.64 -30.03 7.07
N ALA A 170 -41.65 -30.10 7.96
CA ALA A 170 -40.77 -31.26 8.09
C ALA A 170 -41.52 -32.56 8.44
N THR A 171 -42.58 -32.47 9.26
CA THR A 171 -43.42 -33.62 9.61
C THR A 171 -44.16 -34.18 8.40
N ASP A 172 -44.61 -33.32 7.49
CA ASP A 172 -45.34 -33.73 6.28
C ASP A 172 -44.41 -34.34 5.22
N LEU A 173 -43.12 -33.99 5.29
CA LEU A 173 -42.07 -34.38 4.35
C LEU A 173 -41.09 -35.39 4.96
N GLN A 174 -41.49 -36.06 6.04
CA GLN A 174 -40.68 -37.06 6.71
C GLN A 174 -40.45 -38.28 5.79
N ASP A 175 -39.22 -38.79 5.79
CA ASP A 175 -38.86 -40.01 5.08
C ASP A 175 -39.46 -41.24 5.78
N PHE A 176 -40.13 -42.11 5.02
CA PHE A 176 -40.84 -43.27 5.56
C PHE A 176 -39.91 -44.35 6.12
N GLU A 177 -38.68 -44.45 5.61
CA GLU A 177 -37.73 -45.48 6.05
C GLU A 177 -37.01 -45.06 7.33
N THR A 178 -36.48 -43.83 7.35
CA THR A 178 -35.66 -43.34 8.47
C THR A 178 -36.47 -42.61 9.53
N ASN A 179 -37.71 -42.23 9.26
CA ASN A 179 -38.50 -41.32 10.07
C ASN A 179 -37.75 -40.01 10.38
N ASN A 180 -36.86 -39.56 9.51
CA ASN A 180 -36.20 -38.26 9.62
C ASN A 180 -36.59 -37.38 8.44
N PHE A 181 -36.45 -36.07 8.61
CA PHE A 181 -36.70 -35.13 7.53
C PHE A 181 -35.44 -34.95 6.70
N GLN A 182 -35.58 -35.02 5.38
CA GLN A 182 -34.49 -34.86 4.42
C GLN A 182 -34.99 -34.04 3.24
N TYR A 183 -34.25 -33.00 2.86
CA TYR A 183 -34.62 -32.14 1.75
C TYR A 183 -33.38 -31.63 1.02
N ILE A 184 -33.42 -31.71 -0.30
CA ILE A 184 -32.35 -31.25 -1.18
C ILE A 184 -32.98 -30.34 -2.24
N ALA A 185 -32.45 -29.14 -2.36
CA ALA A 185 -32.78 -28.22 -3.44
C ALA A 185 -31.50 -27.63 -4.01
N GLU A 186 -31.33 -27.71 -5.31
CA GLU A 186 -30.09 -27.30 -5.99
C GLU A 186 -30.37 -26.59 -7.31
N ASN A 187 -29.41 -25.78 -7.72
CA ASN A 187 -29.27 -25.21 -9.06
C ASN A 187 -27.78 -25.12 -9.41
N GLU A 188 -27.43 -24.49 -10.54
CA GLU A 188 -26.03 -24.35 -10.98
C GLU A 188 -25.12 -23.62 -9.97
N ASN A 189 -25.69 -22.71 -9.17
CA ASN A 189 -24.93 -21.80 -8.32
C ASN A 189 -25.00 -22.14 -6.83
N VAL A 190 -26.03 -22.87 -6.41
CA VAL A 190 -26.41 -23.08 -5.02
C VAL A 190 -26.97 -24.47 -4.79
N ALA A 191 -26.60 -25.08 -3.67
CA ALA A 191 -27.25 -26.26 -3.13
C ALA A 191 -27.63 -26.06 -1.66
N LEU A 192 -28.89 -26.30 -1.35
CA LEU A 192 -29.46 -26.35 -0.01
C LEU A 192 -29.74 -27.80 0.35
N CYS A 193 -29.16 -28.25 1.45
CA CYS A 193 -29.34 -29.57 2.03
C CYS A 193 -29.87 -29.40 3.45
N ILE A 194 -31.03 -29.97 3.76
CA ILE A 194 -31.60 -29.92 5.10
C ILE A 194 -31.83 -31.35 5.59
N TRP A 195 -31.32 -31.64 6.77
CA TRP A 195 -31.62 -32.85 7.50
C TRP A 195 -32.19 -32.45 8.86
N ALA A 196 -33.26 -33.10 9.33
CA ALA A 196 -33.72 -32.93 10.71
C ALA A 196 -34.06 -34.26 11.37
N ASN A 197 -33.66 -34.35 12.64
CA ASN A 197 -33.93 -35.50 13.50
C ASN A 197 -35.37 -35.43 14.01
N LEU A 198 -36.24 -36.27 13.45
CA LEU A 198 -37.61 -36.45 13.93
C LEU A 198 -37.80 -37.81 14.62
N SER A 199 -36.93 -38.78 14.31
CA SER A 199 -37.03 -40.16 14.83
C SER A 199 -36.53 -40.32 16.27
N HIS A 200 -35.66 -39.43 16.75
CA HIS A 200 -34.95 -39.54 18.03
C HIS A 200 -34.25 -40.90 18.22
N ASN A 201 -33.84 -41.55 17.14
CA ASN A 201 -33.28 -42.88 17.18
C ASN A 201 -31.76 -42.83 17.38
N PRO A 202 -31.22 -43.25 18.54
CA PRO A 202 -29.79 -43.19 18.82
C PRO A 202 -28.94 -44.14 17.97
N ARG A 203 -29.59 -45.03 17.19
CA ARG A 203 -28.90 -45.88 16.20
C ARG A 203 -28.53 -45.12 14.93
N ILE A 204 -29.21 -44.00 14.64
CA ILE A 204 -28.92 -43.15 13.50
C ILE A 204 -27.76 -42.24 13.91
N LYS A 205 -26.57 -42.62 13.46
CA LYS A 205 -25.32 -41.94 13.83
C LYS A 205 -25.01 -40.73 12.99
N GLY A 206 -25.74 -40.47 11.91
CA GLY A 206 -25.39 -39.42 10.96
C GLY A 206 -26.13 -39.57 9.63
N TYR A 207 -25.84 -38.66 8.71
CA TYR A 207 -26.33 -38.70 7.35
C TYR A 207 -25.25 -38.21 6.38
N PHE A 208 -25.17 -38.84 5.21
CA PHE A 208 -24.20 -38.52 4.18
C PHE A 208 -24.91 -38.18 2.87
N TYR A 209 -24.72 -36.95 2.42
CA TYR A 209 -25.14 -36.47 1.11
C TYR A 209 -24.11 -36.85 0.07
N GLU A 210 -24.25 -38.05 -0.51
CA GLU A 210 -23.30 -38.63 -1.47
C GLU A 210 -22.98 -37.68 -2.64
N LYS A 211 -24.01 -37.00 -3.15
CA LYS A 211 -23.88 -36.04 -4.26
C LYS A 211 -22.94 -34.87 -3.96
N PHE A 212 -22.90 -34.40 -2.71
CA PHE A 212 -22.13 -33.22 -2.32
C PHE A 212 -20.83 -33.60 -1.60
N GLY A 213 -20.56 -34.90 -1.39
CA GLY A 213 -19.42 -35.37 -0.60
C GLY A 213 -19.45 -34.86 0.84
N PHE A 214 -20.63 -34.47 1.34
CA PHE A 214 -20.81 -33.88 2.66
C PHE A 214 -21.60 -34.84 3.54
N GLY A 215 -21.10 -35.09 4.74
CA GLY A 215 -21.90 -35.73 5.75
C GLY A 215 -21.42 -35.37 7.14
N PHE A 216 -22.16 -35.85 8.11
CA PHE A 216 -21.91 -35.56 9.51
C PHE A 216 -22.24 -36.79 10.34
N ASP A 217 -21.54 -36.89 11.46
CA ASP A 217 -21.88 -37.80 12.54
C ASP A 217 -22.47 -37.00 13.71
N LEU A 218 -23.55 -37.53 14.29
CA LEU A 218 -24.23 -36.99 15.44
C LEU A 218 -23.69 -37.64 16.72
N PRO A 219 -23.18 -36.83 17.66
CA PRO A 219 -22.95 -37.27 19.03
C PRO A 219 -24.24 -37.82 19.66
N LYS A 220 -24.11 -38.82 20.53
CA LYS A 220 -25.25 -39.45 21.24
C LYS A 220 -26.22 -38.43 21.88
N PRO A 221 -25.75 -37.35 22.57
CA PRO A 221 -26.68 -36.38 23.12
C PRO A 221 -27.56 -35.69 22.08
N LEU A 222 -27.03 -35.45 20.87
CA LEU A 222 -27.75 -34.81 19.78
C LEU A 222 -28.72 -35.77 19.08
N SER A 223 -28.44 -37.07 19.10
CA SER A 223 -29.33 -38.09 18.52
C SER A 223 -30.70 -38.21 19.21
N LEU A 224 -30.81 -37.75 20.45
CA LEU A 224 -32.06 -37.71 21.21
C LEU A 224 -32.73 -36.32 21.17
N ALA A 225 -32.06 -35.30 20.64
CA ALA A 225 -32.55 -33.93 20.62
C ALA A 225 -33.22 -33.57 19.29
N ASN A 226 -34.13 -32.58 19.35
CA ASN A 226 -34.72 -31.94 18.17
C ASN A 226 -33.68 -31.06 17.50
N ILE A 227 -33.04 -31.56 16.46
CA ILE A 227 -31.96 -30.86 15.76
C ILE A 227 -32.19 -30.92 14.27
N ALA A 228 -31.92 -29.80 13.61
CA ALA A 228 -31.79 -29.72 12.16
C ALA A 228 -30.38 -29.26 11.79
N ILE A 229 -29.84 -29.86 10.73
CA ILE A 229 -28.59 -29.48 10.10
C ILE A 229 -28.92 -28.96 8.71
N VAL A 230 -28.56 -27.70 8.47
CA VAL A 230 -28.74 -27.02 7.20
C VAL A 230 -27.37 -26.81 6.57
N GLY A 231 -27.08 -27.57 5.52
CA GLY A 231 -25.95 -27.34 4.63
C GLY A 231 -26.35 -26.36 3.54
N PHE A 232 -25.60 -25.27 3.41
CA PHE A 232 -25.79 -24.27 2.36
C PHE A 232 -24.50 -24.10 1.59
N PHE A 233 -24.49 -24.58 0.36
CA PHE A 233 -23.33 -24.55 -0.53
C PHE A 233 -23.59 -23.52 -1.62
N LEU A 234 -22.65 -22.59 -1.81
CA LEU A 234 -22.63 -21.72 -2.97
C LEU A 234 -21.35 -21.97 -3.75
N LYS A 235 -21.46 -21.88 -5.08
CA LYS A 235 -20.31 -21.93 -5.99
C LYS A 235 -19.40 -20.71 -5.83
N TYR A 236 -19.95 -19.61 -5.33
CA TYR A 236 -19.24 -18.36 -5.08
C TYR A 236 -18.75 -18.29 -3.63
N ASP A 237 -17.51 -17.84 -3.44
CA ASP A 237 -16.89 -17.73 -2.12
C ASP A 237 -17.01 -16.30 -1.56
N TYR A 238 -18.03 -16.10 -0.73
CA TYR A 238 -18.28 -14.82 -0.03
C TYR A 238 -17.37 -14.61 1.19
N TYR A 239 -16.85 -15.69 1.78
CA TYR A 239 -16.16 -15.62 3.06
C TYR A 239 -14.68 -15.31 2.89
N SER A 240 -14.08 -15.69 1.76
CA SER A 240 -12.68 -15.35 1.47
C SER A 240 -12.43 -13.84 1.49
N GLU A 241 -13.23 -13.02 0.81
CA GLU A 241 -12.99 -11.57 0.81
C GLU A 241 -13.13 -10.91 2.19
N ARG A 242 -14.00 -11.47 3.03
CA ARG A 242 -14.22 -11.04 4.41
C ARG A 242 -13.17 -11.58 5.38
N SER A 243 -12.41 -12.60 4.97
CA SER A 243 -11.38 -13.21 5.79
C SER A 243 -10.23 -12.25 6.02
N LEU A 244 -9.82 -12.12 7.29
CA LEU A 244 -8.62 -11.37 7.66
C LEU A 244 -7.35 -11.93 6.97
N LEU A 245 -7.38 -13.20 6.59
CA LEU A 245 -6.27 -13.88 5.92
C LEU A 245 -6.20 -13.63 4.41
N ALA A 246 -7.27 -13.12 3.79
CA ALA A 246 -7.27 -12.84 2.35
C ALA A 246 -6.52 -11.55 1.98
N LYS A 247 -6.27 -10.67 2.95
CA LYS A 247 -5.45 -9.47 2.73
C LYS A 247 -3.98 -9.90 2.60
N CYS A 248 -3.48 -9.90 1.37
CA CYS A 248 -2.07 -10.12 1.10
C CYS A 248 -1.25 -9.10 1.91
N ARG A 249 -0.32 -9.57 2.74
CA ARG A 249 0.54 -8.68 3.53
C ARG A 249 1.36 -7.86 2.56
N VAL A 250 1.02 -6.58 2.41
CA VAL A 250 1.82 -5.64 1.64
C VAL A 250 3.16 -5.57 2.34
N ARG A 251 4.21 -6.11 1.70
CA ARG A 251 5.57 -5.76 2.08
C ARG A 251 5.67 -4.26 1.85
N THR A 252 5.94 -3.50 2.91
CA THR A 252 6.39 -2.11 2.78
C THR A 252 7.66 -2.16 1.96
N ASN A 253 7.53 -1.92 0.66
CA ASN A 253 8.66 -1.71 -0.22
C ASN A 253 9.23 -0.33 0.13
N GLU A 254 9.90 -0.24 1.28
CA GLU A 254 11.02 0.69 1.43
C GLU A 254 12.13 0.13 0.54
N TYR A 255 11.99 0.32 -0.78
CA TYR A 255 13.18 0.39 -1.60
C TYR A 255 13.88 1.67 -1.17
N SER A 256 14.71 1.57 -0.15
CA SER A 256 15.88 2.44 -0.03
C SER A 256 16.67 2.16 -1.29
N TYR A 257 16.49 3.00 -2.31
CA TYR A 257 17.58 3.16 -3.25
C TYR A 257 18.78 3.52 -2.39
N ASP A 258 19.82 2.69 -2.40
CA ASP A 258 21.10 3.13 -1.87
C ASP A 258 21.34 4.50 -2.50
N PRO A 259 21.52 5.57 -1.69
CA PRO A 259 21.87 6.87 -2.23
C PRO A 259 23.05 6.62 -3.16
N ILE A 260 22.94 7.10 -4.40
CA ILE A 260 24.05 7.10 -5.36
C ILE A 260 25.26 7.55 -4.55
N PRO A 261 26.33 6.73 -4.42
CA PRO A 261 27.43 7.07 -3.54
C PRO A 261 27.92 8.46 -3.91
N GLU A 262 27.69 9.43 -3.03
CA GLU A 262 28.28 10.75 -3.20
C GLU A 262 29.79 10.50 -3.26
N PRO A 263 30.47 10.99 -4.31
CA PRO A 263 31.91 10.84 -4.36
C PRO A 263 32.47 11.45 -3.09
N LEU A 264 33.20 10.65 -2.30
CA LEU A 264 33.93 11.13 -1.13
C LEU A 264 34.78 12.33 -1.57
N VAL A 265 34.29 13.53 -1.30
CA VAL A 265 35.04 14.77 -1.47
C VAL A 265 35.90 14.86 -0.20
N ASP A 266 37.20 14.64 -0.36
CA ASP A 266 38.18 14.93 0.69
C ASP A 266 37.99 16.39 1.13
N GLU A 267 37.80 16.63 2.43
CA GLU A 267 37.40 17.92 3.05
C GLU A 267 38.45 19.06 2.95
N THR A 268 39.31 19.09 1.92
CA THR A 268 40.43 20.05 1.86
C THR A 268 40.45 20.97 0.65
N VAL A 269 39.30 21.27 0.03
CA VAL A 269 39.23 22.30 -1.02
C VAL A 269 38.13 23.32 -0.73
N LYS A 270 38.55 24.55 -0.41
CA LYS A 270 37.69 25.74 -0.27
C LYS A 270 36.93 25.99 -1.59
N PRO A 271 35.64 26.35 -1.56
CA PRO A 271 34.86 26.56 -2.78
C PRO A 271 35.33 27.83 -3.50
N VAL A 272 35.75 27.67 -4.75
CA VAL A 272 35.89 28.76 -5.71
C VAL A 272 34.50 29.16 -6.17
N ALA A 273 34.27 30.47 -6.26
CA ALA A 273 32.99 31.12 -6.52
C ALA A 273 32.20 30.51 -7.69
N ALA A 274 30.89 30.36 -7.47
CA ALA A 274 29.92 29.86 -8.44
C ALA A 274 29.89 30.71 -9.71
N GLU A 275 30.27 30.11 -10.83
CA GLU A 275 29.88 30.58 -12.16
C GLU A 275 28.41 30.23 -12.39
N VAL A 276 27.62 31.26 -12.72
CA VAL A 276 26.20 31.16 -13.05
C VAL A 276 26.09 30.46 -14.41
N VAL A 277 25.67 29.20 -14.41
CA VAL A 277 25.24 28.49 -15.62
C VAL A 277 23.88 29.08 -16.03
N GLU A 278 23.81 29.73 -17.18
CA GLU A 278 22.55 30.17 -17.78
C GLU A 278 21.64 28.95 -18.05
N GLU A 279 20.43 28.96 -17.48
CA GLU A 279 19.43 27.91 -17.67
C GLU A 279 18.90 27.92 -19.11
N GLU A 280 19.10 26.85 -19.88
CA GLU A 280 18.44 26.69 -21.17
C GLU A 280 16.91 26.60 -21.00
N PRO A 281 16.12 27.30 -21.83
CA PRO A 281 14.66 27.28 -21.73
C PRO A 281 14.07 25.92 -22.12
N ILE A 282 13.07 25.47 -21.37
CA ILE A 282 12.34 24.21 -21.60
C ILE A 282 11.65 24.23 -22.96
N ASP A 283 11.89 23.21 -23.79
CA ASP A 283 11.33 23.09 -25.14
C ASP A 283 9.79 23.12 -25.16
N PRO A 284 9.17 24.10 -25.86
CA PRO A 284 7.72 24.23 -25.98
C PRO A 284 7.06 23.17 -26.90
N SER A 285 7.77 22.16 -27.38
CA SER A 285 7.21 20.99 -28.08
C SER A 285 6.81 19.83 -27.15
N LEU A 286 7.23 19.84 -25.87
CA LEU A 286 6.99 18.73 -24.93
C LEU A 286 5.53 18.66 -24.41
N PRO A 287 4.95 17.48 -24.15
CA PRO A 287 3.65 17.35 -23.48
C PRO A 287 3.56 18.11 -22.14
N ALA A 288 2.37 18.65 -21.81
CA ALA A 288 2.17 19.54 -20.66
C ALA A 288 2.56 18.92 -19.31
N ASP A 289 2.37 17.61 -19.16
CA ASP A 289 2.67 16.89 -17.92
C ASP A 289 4.17 16.69 -17.72
N ILE A 290 4.92 16.51 -18.81
CA ILE A 290 6.38 16.41 -18.80
C ILE A 290 7.01 17.76 -18.44
N ARG A 291 6.45 18.87 -18.95
CA ARG A 291 6.89 20.23 -18.56
C ARG A 291 6.68 20.49 -17.07
N LYS A 292 5.52 20.09 -16.52
CA LYS A 292 5.24 20.22 -15.08
C LYS A 292 6.21 19.41 -14.24
N LEU A 293 6.53 18.18 -14.66
CA LEU A 293 7.46 17.32 -13.93
C LEU A 293 8.91 17.85 -13.97
N MET A 294 9.33 18.39 -15.11
CA MET A 294 10.64 19.04 -15.26
C MET A 294 10.72 20.32 -14.41
N GLU A 295 9.67 21.14 -14.38
CA GLU A 295 9.60 22.34 -13.54
C GLU A 295 9.65 21.97 -12.04
N GLN A 296 8.96 20.90 -11.64
CA GLN A 296 9.01 20.38 -10.26
C GLN A 296 10.38 19.84 -9.88
N SER A 297 11.07 19.17 -10.80
CA SER A 297 12.43 18.66 -10.58
C SER A 297 13.43 19.81 -10.41
N ARG A 298 13.34 20.84 -11.27
CA ARG A 298 14.17 22.06 -11.15
C ARG A 298 13.91 22.82 -9.84
N ARG A 299 12.66 22.87 -9.37
CA ARG A 299 12.33 23.45 -8.06
C ARG A 299 12.99 22.67 -6.91
N ARG A 300 12.93 21.34 -6.94
CA ARG A 300 13.59 20.49 -5.93
C ARG A 300 15.11 20.64 -5.95
N GLU A 301 15.72 20.76 -7.12
CA GLU A 301 17.16 21.01 -7.24
C GLU A 301 17.55 22.39 -6.69
N LYS A 302 16.76 23.43 -6.94
CA LYS A 302 16.97 24.77 -6.35
C LYS A 302 16.80 24.78 -4.84
N GLU A 303 15.79 24.08 -4.33
CA GLU A 303 15.55 23.92 -2.89
C GLU A 303 16.69 23.14 -2.22
N ALA A 304 17.20 22.09 -2.88
CA ALA A 304 18.35 21.32 -2.39
C ALA A 304 19.64 22.15 -2.40
N ALA A 305 19.90 22.92 -3.46
CA ALA A 305 21.06 23.82 -3.54
C ALA A 305 20.99 24.93 -2.49
N ALA A 306 19.80 25.49 -2.22
CA ALA A 306 19.58 26.48 -1.18
C ALA A 306 19.79 25.89 0.24
N ALA A 307 19.32 24.66 0.47
CA ALA A 307 19.55 23.94 1.72
C ALA A 307 21.03 23.64 1.95
N ALA A 308 21.76 23.24 0.90
CA ALA A 308 23.19 23.01 0.95
C ALA A 308 23.97 24.31 1.26
N ALA A 309 23.59 25.43 0.65
CA ALA A 309 24.18 26.74 0.92
C ALA A 309 23.90 27.24 2.34
N ALA A 310 22.71 26.96 2.88
CA ALA A 310 22.37 27.28 4.26
C ALA A 310 23.19 26.44 5.26
N ALA A 311 23.40 25.16 4.98
CA ALA A 311 24.20 24.27 5.82
C ALA A 311 25.68 24.67 5.85
N THR A 312 26.26 25.09 4.72
CA THR A 312 27.64 25.62 4.69
C THR A 312 27.75 26.93 5.46
N ALA A 313 26.78 27.84 5.34
CA ALA A 313 26.77 29.09 6.11
C ALA A 313 26.67 28.84 7.63
N GLU A 314 25.88 27.84 8.04
CA GLU A 314 25.74 27.46 9.45
C GLU A 314 27.03 26.81 9.99
N ALA A 315 27.70 25.98 9.19
CA ALA A 315 29.00 25.39 9.52
C ALA A 315 30.10 26.45 9.65
N GLU A 316 30.16 27.43 8.75
CA GLU A 316 31.10 28.56 8.82
C GLU A 316 30.86 29.44 10.05
N ALA A 317 29.59 29.70 10.40
CA ALA A 317 29.24 30.46 11.60
C ALA A 317 29.65 29.73 12.89
N LYS A 318 29.50 28.40 12.92
CA LYS A 318 29.90 27.58 14.06
C LYS A 318 31.42 27.51 14.21
N ALA A 319 32.15 27.36 13.12
CA ALA A 319 33.62 27.38 13.10
C ALA A 319 34.17 28.75 13.54
N ALA A 320 33.53 29.86 13.13
CA ALA A 320 33.92 31.21 13.57
C ALA A 320 33.71 31.41 15.08
N LYS A 321 32.66 30.80 15.66
CA LYS A 321 32.36 30.86 17.08
C LYS A 321 33.36 30.05 17.92
N GLU A 322 33.69 28.84 17.45
CA GLU A 322 34.71 27.99 18.10
C GLU A 322 36.11 28.61 18.02
N ALA A 323 36.46 29.26 16.91
CA ALA A 323 37.73 29.99 16.78
C ALA A 323 37.80 31.20 17.73
N ALA A 324 36.69 31.93 17.92
CA ALA A 324 36.61 33.03 18.88
C ALA A 324 36.73 32.55 20.34
N GLU A 325 36.17 31.38 20.65
CA GLU A 325 36.24 30.77 21.99
C GLU A 325 37.64 30.24 22.29
N GLN A 326 38.33 29.63 21.31
CA GLN A 326 39.72 29.20 21.45
C GLN A 326 40.69 30.38 21.60
N ALA A 327 40.47 31.49 20.87
CA ALA A 327 41.25 32.71 21.06
C ALA A 327 41.02 33.34 22.44
N ALA A 328 39.82 33.22 23.00
CA ALA A 328 39.52 33.68 24.36
C ALA A 328 40.21 32.81 25.44
N LEU A 329 40.32 31.49 25.23
CA LEU A 329 41.06 30.60 26.13
C LEU A 329 42.58 30.83 26.07
N GLN A 330 43.15 31.04 24.87
CA GLN A 330 44.59 31.31 24.73
C GLN A 330 45.00 32.62 25.43
N ASN A 331 44.14 33.65 25.36
CA ASN A 331 44.36 34.90 26.10
C ASN A 331 44.19 34.75 27.64
N ALA A 332 43.53 33.69 28.11
CA ALA A 332 43.36 33.43 29.55
C ALA A 332 44.50 32.59 30.15
N ASP A 333 45.18 31.78 29.34
CA ASP A 333 46.34 30.97 29.77
C ASP A 333 47.64 31.80 29.78
N GLU A 334 47.78 32.84 28.95
CA GLU A 334 48.92 33.78 29.03
C GLU A 334 48.90 34.65 30.31
N ALA A 335 47.80 34.65 31.07
CA ALA A 335 47.68 35.40 32.33
C ALA A 335 48.02 34.56 33.60
N LYS A 336 48.48 33.31 33.45
CA LYS A 336 48.71 32.39 34.60
C LYS A 336 50.14 31.87 34.77
N ASP A 337 51.09 32.30 33.95
CA ASP A 337 52.51 31.94 34.07
C ASP A 337 53.35 33.03 34.79
N GLU A 338 52.88 33.55 35.92
CA GLU A 338 53.72 34.21 36.94
C GLU A 338 53.15 33.92 38.35
N ASP A 339 53.59 32.82 38.97
CA ASP A 339 54.10 32.75 40.35
C ASP A 339 54.04 31.32 40.95
N ASP A 340 55.19 30.86 41.41
CA ASP A 340 55.52 29.51 41.88
C ASP A 340 55.48 29.38 43.43
N VAL A 341 54.77 28.36 43.95
CA VAL A 341 55.17 27.43 45.07
C VAL A 341 55.07 27.90 46.56
N PRO A 342 54.95 27.04 47.64
CA PRO A 342 54.58 25.61 47.80
C PRO A 342 53.49 25.25 48.88
N GLN A 343 52.98 24.02 48.74
CA GLN A 343 52.50 23.00 49.72
C GLN A 343 52.28 23.36 51.22
N ASN A 344 51.11 23.01 51.79
CA ASN A 344 50.86 21.82 52.63
C ASN A 344 49.42 21.80 53.24
N ALA A 345 49.00 20.60 53.69
CA ALA A 345 47.99 20.30 54.71
C ALA A 345 46.53 19.90 54.33
N LEU A 346 46.28 18.61 54.62
CA LEU A 346 45.15 18.03 55.35
C LEU A 346 43.70 18.18 54.82
N ASN A 347 43.20 17.03 54.33
CA ASN A 347 42.01 16.33 54.85
C ASN A 347 41.07 17.10 55.80
N ARG A 348 39.82 17.35 55.38
CA ARG A 348 38.61 16.97 56.14
C ARG A 348 37.30 17.38 55.45
N LYS A 349 36.35 16.44 55.52
CA LYS A 349 34.89 16.57 55.67
C LYS A 349 34.09 16.92 54.40
N LYS A 350 33.30 15.95 53.91
CA LYS A 350 31.85 15.74 54.19
C LYS A 350 31.00 16.73 53.35
N SER A 351 29.85 16.39 52.78
CA SER A 351 28.97 15.22 52.71
C SER A 351 27.67 15.74 52.07
N ILE A 352 26.78 14.85 51.63
CA ILE A 352 25.33 15.07 51.37
C ILE A 352 25.09 15.71 49.98
N ARG A 353 24.34 15.10 49.04
CA ARG A 353 22.96 14.64 49.22
C ARG A 353 22.51 13.64 48.14
N ASP A 354 21.79 12.61 48.59
CA ASP A 354 21.11 11.56 47.84
C ASP A 354 19.99 12.05 46.90
N GLY A 355 19.54 11.18 45.96
CA GLY A 355 18.29 11.43 45.22
C GLY A 355 17.94 10.48 44.07
N LYS A 356 17.77 9.19 44.38
CA LYS A 356 17.16 8.11 43.58
C LYS A 356 15.81 8.52 42.95
N LEU A 357 15.50 8.10 41.71
CA LEU A 357 14.39 7.16 41.41
C LEU A 357 14.36 6.73 39.93
N ILE A 358 14.31 5.41 39.78
CA ILE A 358 13.95 4.63 38.59
C ILE A 358 12.45 4.34 38.72
N SER A 359 11.68 4.41 37.64
CA SER A 359 10.38 3.74 37.52
C SER A 359 10.30 2.96 36.21
N PHE A 360 9.87 1.71 36.33
CA PHE A 360 9.42 0.83 35.26
C PHE A 360 8.13 1.32 34.63
#